data_AF-A0A7R9TCW3-F1
#
_entry.id   AF-A0A7R9TCW3-F1
#
_cell.length_a   1.000
_cell.length_b   1.000
_cell.length_c   1.000
_cell.angle_alpha   90.00
_cell.angle_beta   90.00
_cell.angle_gamma   90.00
#
_symmetry.space_group_name_H-M   'P 1'
#
loop_
_entity.id
_entity.type
_entity.pdbx_description
1 polymer ?
#
loop_
_entity_poly.entity_id
_entity_poly.type
_entity_poly.pdbx_seq_one_letter_code
_entity_poly.pdbx_strand_id
1 'polypeptide(L)'
;GGGGGGGGHVHGRSINARRLGTLRRERVTVQRNAILDDAELLMRRHAKHKSVLEVLFENEEGFGGAVTKEFYNKVAAALQSRAGNVETPTWVMDEDGASGPEHIWHTNGLFPAPAPPGTPESEAARKRFAFIGRLFGKALLDGHILPLPLNPAFLRAAILGEALTEDDLSSVFDARSAGGGVISFVRAIVKDARRQRECLRVRDAVRARGGAFPPGGNPSLDLDLDLEPATEETLERCMRGGACAEDGTSTTVAVDLLVRTSGETRLSDFTLWGISKHAVLCFADVLWPDFSFADMCHAVWTYQKSAAHAREGRARMEARARERRAAEDAARR
;
A
#
# COMPACT_ATOMS: atom_id res chain seq x y z
N GLY A 1 -21.00 28.53 69.95
CA GLY A 1 -20.68 28.90 68.56
C GLY A 1 -20.40 27.62 67.82
N GLY A 2 -21.07 27.26 66.73
CA GLY A 2 -21.24 28.04 65.49
C GLY A 2 -20.05 27.70 64.58
N GLY A 3 -20.17 27.19 63.35
CA GLY A 3 -21.31 26.85 62.51
C GLY A 3 -20.80 26.39 61.12
N GLY A 4 -21.69 25.82 60.30
CA GLY A 4 -21.61 25.69 58.83
C GLY A 4 -20.69 24.57 58.30
N GLY A 5 -21.05 23.74 57.32
CA GLY A 5 -22.16 23.73 56.37
C GLY A 5 -21.68 23.01 55.09
N GLY A 6 -22.55 22.24 54.41
CA GLY A 6 -22.24 21.71 53.08
C GLY A 6 -22.84 20.35 52.76
N GLY A 7 -24.17 20.22 52.81
CA GLY A 7 -24.88 19.08 52.23
C GLY A 7 -24.91 19.18 50.70
N GLY A 8 -24.29 18.22 50.02
CA GLY A 8 -24.42 17.98 48.60
C GLY A 8 -25.14 16.65 48.36
N HIS A 9 -26.47 16.67 48.38
CA HIS A 9 -27.31 15.57 47.90
C HIS A 9 -27.21 15.52 46.37
N VAL A 10 -26.35 14.65 45.83
CA VAL A 10 -26.42 14.27 44.41
C VAL A 10 -27.22 12.98 44.35
N HIS A 11 -28.52 13.10 44.02
CA HIS A 11 -29.38 12.01 43.58
C HIS A 11 -28.90 11.51 42.19
N GLY A 12 -27.76 10.82 42.18
CA GLY A 12 -27.38 9.96 41.06
C GLY A 12 -28.03 8.61 41.28
N ARG A 13 -29.04 8.26 40.45
CA ARG A 13 -29.64 6.94 40.41
C ARG A 13 -28.55 5.86 40.48
N SER A 14 -28.54 5.12 41.58
CA SER A 14 -27.81 3.85 41.68
C SER A 14 -28.43 2.89 40.68
N ILE A 15 -27.87 2.86 39.47
CA ILE A 15 -28.13 1.79 38.51
C ILE A 15 -27.53 0.55 39.16
N ASN A 16 -28.39 -0.29 39.73
CA ASN A 16 -28.12 -1.59 40.33
C ASN A 16 -26.78 -2.22 39.88
N ALA A 17 -25.67 -1.82 40.50
CA ALA A 17 -24.41 -2.53 40.41
C ALA A 17 -24.57 -3.76 41.30
N ARG A 18 -25.28 -4.77 40.79
CA ARG A 18 -25.23 -6.12 41.34
C ARG A 18 -23.74 -6.44 41.51
N ARG A 19 -23.30 -6.61 42.76
CA ARG A 19 -21.98 -7.17 43.06
C ARG A 19 -21.92 -8.56 42.41
N LEU A 20 -21.41 -8.63 41.19
CA LEU A 20 -20.98 -9.88 40.57
C LEU A 20 -19.92 -10.45 41.52
N GLY A 21 -20.18 -11.63 42.09
CA GLY A 21 -19.21 -12.32 42.92
C GLY A 21 -17.88 -12.48 42.18
N THR A 22 -16.78 -12.59 42.93
CA THR A 22 -15.45 -12.84 42.38
C THR A 22 -15.51 -13.99 41.37
N LEU A 23 -15.04 -13.76 40.14
CA LEU A 23 -15.01 -14.78 39.12
C LEU A 23 -14.23 -16.01 39.62
N ARG A 24 -14.75 -17.21 39.33
CA ARG A 24 -14.09 -18.48 39.66
C ARG A 24 -12.72 -18.49 38.98
N ARG A 25 -11.71 -19.01 39.67
CA ARG A 25 -10.34 -19.14 39.14
C ARG A 25 -10.12 -20.60 38.70
N GLU A 26 -9.58 -20.78 37.49
CA GLU A 26 -9.27 -22.09 36.92
C GLU A 26 -7.76 -22.21 36.72
N ARG A 27 -7.17 -23.20 37.39
CA ARG A 27 -5.73 -23.47 37.29
C ARG A 27 -5.45 -24.35 36.11
N VAL A 28 -4.45 -23.97 35.33
CA VAL A 28 -4.06 -24.62 34.08
C VAL A 28 -2.54 -24.69 34.00
N THR A 29 -2.01 -25.82 33.57
CA THR A 29 -0.58 -26.03 33.38
C THR A 29 -0.26 -25.94 31.88
N VAL A 30 0.85 -25.28 31.55
CA VAL A 30 1.29 -25.04 30.17
C VAL A 30 2.79 -25.31 30.06
N GLN A 31 3.22 -25.88 28.94
CA GLN A 31 4.62 -26.12 28.62
C GLN A 31 5.22 -24.93 27.85
N ARG A 32 6.48 -24.56 28.15
CA ARG A 32 7.14 -23.42 27.48
C ARG A 32 7.56 -23.71 26.05
N ASN A 33 7.94 -24.96 25.76
CA ASN A 33 8.42 -25.42 24.46
C ASN A 33 7.28 -25.57 23.43
N ALA A 34 6.05 -25.86 23.88
CA ALA A 34 4.87 -26.06 23.03
C ALA A 34 3.78 -25.02 23.31
N ILE A 35 4.20 -23.76 23.56
CA ILE A 35 3.33 -22.70 24.07
C ILE A 35 2.07 -22.46 23.23
N LEU A 36 2.19 -22.60 21.92
CA LEU A 36 1.12 -22.28 20.97
C LEU A 36 0.06 -23.39 20.89
N ASP A 37 0.51 -24.64 20.86
CA ASP A 37 -0.36 -25.83 20.83
C ASP A 37 -1.14 -25.95 22.14
N ASP A 38 -0.45 -25.77 23.27
CA ASP A 38 -1.07 -25.77 24.59
C ASP A 38 -2.07 -24.62 24.72
N ALA A 39 -1.72 -23.42 24.27
CA ALA A 39 -2.65 -22.29 24.27
C ALA A 39 -3.89 -22.58 23.44
N GLU A 40 -3.76 -23.22 22.28
CA GLU A 40 -4.92 -23.58 21.45
C GLU A 40 -5.83 -24.58 22.17
N LEU A 41 -5.27 -25.62 22.78
CA LEU A 41 -6.03 -26.60 23.56
C LEU A 41 -6.72 -25.95 24.76
N LEU A 42 -6.00 -25.07 25.47
CA LEU A 42 -6.49 -24.35 26.62
C LEU A 42 -7.66 -23.44 26.23
N MET A 43 -7.54 -22.67 25.15
CA MET A 43 -8.63 -21.81 24.66
C MET A 43 -9.82 -22.62 24.15
N ARG A 44 -9.62 -23.80 23.55
CA ARG A 44 -10.71 -24.71 23.17
C ARG A 44 -11.53 -25.15 24.39
N ARG A 45 -10.88 -25.40 25.53
CA ARG A 45 -11.52 -25.90 26.75
C ARG A 45 -12.10 -24.81 27.64
N HIS A 46 -11.36 -23.71 27.85
CA HIS A 46 -11.65 -22.74 28.91
C HIS A 46 -12.19 -21.39 28.42
N ALA A 47 -12.11 -21.07 27.12
CA ALA A 47 -12.56 -19.76 26.62
C ALA A 47 -14.08 -19.53 26.78
N LYS A 48 -14.88 -20.60 26.85
CA LYS A 48 -16.33 -20.52 27.06
C LYS A 48 -16.71 -20.31 28.53
N HIS A 49 -15.79 -20.57 29.46
CA HIS A 49 -16.06 -20.50 30.89
C HIS A 49 -15.90 -19.05 31.38
N LYS A 50 -16.86 -18.59 32.18
CA LYS A 50 -16.81 -17.30 32.88
C LYS A 50 -15.93 -17.40 34.14
N SER A 51 -14.68 -17.76 33.92
CA SER A 51 -13.64 -17.94 34.94
C SER A 51 -12.38 -17.18 34.55
N VAL A 52 -11.55 -16.86 35.53
CA VAL A 52 -10.22 -16.27 35.31
C VAL A 52 -9.19 -17.39 35.28
N LEU A 53 -8.29 -17.39 34.29
CA LEU A 53 -7.20 -18.36 34.24
C LEU A 53 -6.10 -18.01 35.24
N GLU A 54 -5.58 -19.03 35.90
CA GLU A 54 -4.29 -18.98 36.60
C GLU A 54 -3.35 -19.97 35.95
N VAL A 55 -2.43 -19.44 35.14
CA VAL A 55 -1.47 -20.24 34.39
C VAL A 55 -0.28 -20.60 35.29
N LEU A 56 0.13 -21.86 35.19
CA LEU A 56 1.35 -22.42 35.77
C LEU A 56 2.21 -22.96 34.63
N PHE A 57 3.50 -22.60 34.60
CA PHE A 57 4.44 -23.27 33.69
C PHE A 57 4.89 -24.59 34.31
N GLU A 58 4.95 -25.63 33.48
CA GLU A 58 5.39 -26.93 33.94
C GLU A 58 6.82 -26.86 34.51
N ASN A 59 7.05 -27.50 35.65
CA ASN A 59 8.33 -27.51 36.39
C ASN A 59 8.77 -26.16 36.98
N GLU A 60 7.88 -25.17 37.08
CA GLU A 60 8.17 -23.90 37.75
C GLU A 60 7.34 -23.71 39.02
N GLU A 61 7.94 -23.09 40.03
CA GLU A 61 7.25 -22.70 41.25
C GLU A 61 6.74 -21.26 41.12
N GLY A 62 5.42 -21.10 41.06
CA GLY A 62 4.79 -19.78 41.08
C GLY A 62 3.45 -19.76 40.37
N PHE A 63 2.47 -19.09 40.97
CA PHE A 63 1.18 -18.82 40.36
C PHE A 63 0.83 -17.34 40.54
N GLY A 64 0.04 -16.80 39.62
CA GLY A 64 -0.51 -15.46 39.77
C GLY A 64 -0.70 -14.72 38.45
N GLY A 65 -1.16 -13.47 38.56
CA GLY A 65 -1.42 -12.61 37.40
C GLY A 65 -0.15 -12.28 36.60
N ALA A 66 1.02 -12.26 37.23
CA ALA A 66 2.29 -12.02 36.52
C ALA A 66 2.66 -13.18 35.59
N VAL A 67 2.55 -14.42 36.06
CA VAL A 67 2.80 -15.64 35.26
C VAL A 67 1.76 -15.76 34.14
N THR A 68 0.51 -15.44 34.44
CA THR A 68 -0.57 -15.44 33.43
C THR A 68 -0.33 -14.36 32.36
N LYS A 69 0.14 -13.17 32.75
CA LYS A 69 0.57 -12.13 31.79
C LYS A 69 1.74 -12.61 30.92
N GLU A 70 2.71 -13.30 31.51
CA GLU A 70 3.83 -13.87 30.77
C GLU A 70 3.38 -14.91 29.74
N PHE A 71 2.43 -15.77 30.09
CA PHE A 71 1.79 -16.69 29.14
C PHE A 71 1.21 -15.94 27.94
N TYR A 72 0.38 -14.91 28.16
CA TYR A 72 -0.18 -14.11 27.07
C TYR A 72 0.89 -13.44 26.21
N ASN A 73 1.96 -12.93 26.82
CA ASN A 73 3.09 -12.35 26.09
C ASN A 73 3.79 -13.39 25.20
N LYS A 74 4.05 -14.59 25.71
CA LYS A 74 4.71 -15.66 24.95
C LYS A 74 3.85 -16.18 23.81
N VAL A 75 2.54 -16.31 24.03
CA VAL A 75 1.61 -16.69 22.96
C VAL A 75 1.55 -15.60 21.88
N ALA A 76 1.53 -14.32 22.27
CA ALA A 76 1.56 -13.21 21.31
C ALA A 76 2.86 -13.18 20.49
N ALA A 77 4.02 -13.38 21.14
CA ALA A 77 5.30 -13.49 20.46
C ALA A 77 5.33 -14.66 19.47
N ALA A 78 4.86 -15.84 19.90
CA ALA A 78 4.75 -17.01 19.03
C ALA A 78 3.80 -16.78 17.84
N LEU A 79 2.69 -16.05 18.04
CA LEU A 79 1.78 -15.66 16.95
C LEU A 79 2.41 -14.65 15.98
N GLN A 80 3.33 -13.80 16.44
CA GLN A 80 4.05 -12.82 15.61
C GLN A 80 5.35 -13.39 14.99
N SER A 81 5.72 -14.62 15.35
CA SER A 81 6.92 -15.29 14.83
C SER A 81 6.90 -15.41 13.31
N ARG A 82 8.00 -15.02 12.68
CA ARG A 82 8.21 -15.15 11.23
C ARG A 82 8.22 -16.61 10.81
N ALA A 83 8.92 -17.48 11.55
CA ALA A 83 8.97 -18.90 11.26
C ALA A 83 7.57 -19.51 11.26
N GLY A 84 6.76 -19.19 12.28
CA GLY A 84 5.37 -19.63 12.35
C GLY A 84 4.50 -19.08 11.21
N ASN A 85 4.77 -17.85 10.75
CA ASN A 85 4.02 -17.26 9.63
C ASN A 85 4.40 -17.86 8.27
N VAL A 86 5.63 -18.36 8.11
CA VAL A 86 6.04 -19.11 6.90
C VAL A 86 5.31 -20.45 6.83
N GLU A 87 5.15 -21.14 7.96
CA GLU A 87 4.40 -22.40 8.03
C GLU A 87 2.90 -22.20 7.85
N THR A 88 2.33 -21.17 8.48
CA THR A 88 0.91 -20.82 8.38
C THR A 88 0.77 -19.32 8.11
N PRO A 89 0.61 -18.92 6.83
CA PRO A 89 0.50 -17.50 6.43
C PRO A 89 -0.71 -16.84 7.09
N THR A 90 -0.47 -16.17 8.21
CA THR A 90 -1.50 -15.52 9.03
C THR A 90 -1.45 -14.01 8.83
N TRP A 91 -0.24 -13.45 8.73
CA TRP A 91 0.03 -12.03 8.61
C TRP A 91 0.69 -11.69 7.29
N VAL A 92 0.41 -10.50 6.76
CA VAL A 92 1.18 -9.90 5.66
C VAL A 92 2.65 -9.85 6.08
N MET A 93 3.55 -10.27 5.19
CA MET A 93 4.99 -10.21 5.42
C MET A 93 5.49 -8.76 5.33
N ASP A 94 6.52 -8.42 6.09
CA ASP A 94 7.23 -7.15 5.96
C ASP A 94 8.27 -7.20 4.81
N GLU A 95 8.94 -6.07 4.60
CA GLU A 95 9.92 -5.83 3.54
C GLU A 95 11.10 -6.80 3.58
N ASP A 96 11.44 -7.30 4.78
CA ASP A 96 12.55 -8.22 4.99
C ASP A 96 12.25 -9.66 4.51
N GLY A 97 10.98 -9.97 4.20
CA GLY A 97 10.58 -11.26 3.65
C GLY A 97 10.96 -12.43 4.56
N ALA A 98 11.46 -13.54 4.02
CA ALA A 98 11.81 -14.72 4.84
C ALA A 98 13.09 -14.53 5.69
N SER A 99 13.95 -13.57 5.34
CA SER A 99 15.29 -13.40 5.92
C SER A 99 15.34 -12.36 7.04
N GLY A 100 14.21 -11.79 7.41
CA GLY A 100 14.11 -10.76 8.44
C GLY A 100 14.31 -11.26 9.87
N PRO A 101 14.14 -10.36 10.85
CA PRO A 101 14.17 -10.68 12.27
C PRO A 101 13.16 -11.76 12.66
N GLU A 102 13.33 -12.35 13.86
CA GLU A 102 12.48 -13.43 14.39
C GLU A 102 10.98 -13.11 14.34
N HIS A 103 10.61 -11.84 14.52
CA HIS A 103 9.23 -11.37 14.56
C HIS A 103 8.93 -10.48 13.35
N ILE A 104 7.72 -10.60 12.81
CA ILE A 104 7.24 -9.73 11.73
C ILE A 104 6.90 -8.35 12.30
N TRP A 105 7.33 -7.28 11.64
CA TRP A 105 7.09 -5.93 12.12
C TRP A 105 6.49 -5.02 11.04
N HIS A 106 5.41 -4.32 11.40
CA HIS A 106 4.73 -3.34 10.57
C HIS A 106 4.52 -2.06 11.35
N THR A 107 4.65 -0.90 10.69
CA THR A 107 4.47 0.41 11.34
C THR A 107 3.08 0.56 11.95
N ASN A 108 2.07 0.05 11.24
CA ASN A 108 0.67 0.15 11.63
C ASN A 108 0.11 -1.14 12.26
N GLY A 109 0.98 -2.09 12.60
CA GLY A 109 0.58 -3.37 13.16
C GLY A 109 0.21 -4.43 12.12
N LEU A 110 0.05 -5.66 12.61
CA LEU A 110 -0.19 -6.88 11.86
C LEU A 110 -1.56 -6.85 11.19
N PHE A 111 -1.57 -7.13 9.89
CA PHE A 111 -2.80 -7.29 9.10
C PHE A 111 -2.88 -8.72 8.53
N PRO A 112 -4.08 -9.33 8.43
CA PRO A 112 -4.23 -10.68 7.89
C PRO A 112 -3.66 -10.84 6.48
N ALA A 113 -2.91 -11.92 6.26
CA ALA A 113 -2.49 -12.29 4.91
C ALA A 113 -3.71 -12.69 4.07
N PRO A 114 -3.87 -12.15 2.84
CA PRO A 114 -4.92 -12.60 1.95
C PRO A 114 -4.63 -14.04 1.47
N ALA A 115 -5.61 -14.93 1.62
CA ALA A 115 -5.55 -16.30 1.13
C ALA A 115 -6.73 -16.57 0.18
N PRO A 116 -6.54 -17.31 -0.92
CA PRO A 116 -7.65 -17.66 -1.81
C PRO A 116 -8.67 -18.56 -1.08
N PRO A 117 -9.98 -18.38 -1.32
CA PRO A 117 -11.00 -19.16 -0.63
C PRO A 117 -10.92 -20.64 -1.02
N GLY A 118 -11.10 -21.52 -0.02
CA GLY A 118 -11.14 -22.97 -0.22
C GLY A 118 -9.77 -23.66 -0.30
N THR A 119 -8.67 -22.92 -0.15
CA THR A 119 -7.34 -23.52 -0.07
C THR A 119 -7.03 -24.00 1.36
N PRO A 120 -6.13 -24.99 1.54
CA PRO A 120 -5.74 -25.44 2.88
C PRO A 120 -5.15 -24.31 3.73
N GLU A 121 -4.46 -23.35 3.12
CA GLU A 121 -3.92 -22.16 3.79
C GLU A 121 -5.05 -21.28 4.34
N SER A 122 -6.10 -21.04 3.54
CA SER A 122 -7.27 -20.27 4.00
C SER A 122 -7.99 -20.97 5.17
N GLU A 123 -8.10 -22.29 5.14
CA GLU A 123 -8.70 -23.05 6.25
C GLU A 123 -7.82 -23.02 7.51
N ALA A 124 -6.50 -23.11 7.36
CA ALA A 124 -5.55 -22.98 8.47
C ALA A 124 -5.60 -21.57 9.08
N ALA A 125 -5.60 -20.52 8.25
CA ALA A 125 -5.74 -19.14 8.67
C ALA A 125 -7.08 -18.92 9.41
N ARG A 126 -8.19 -19.47 8.90
CA ARG A 126 -9.50 -19.38 9.57
C ARG A 126 -9.47 -20.00 10.97
N LYS A 127 -8.87 -21.18 11.13
CA LYS A 127 -8.69 -21.82 12.44
C LYS A 127 -7.81 -20.97 13.36
N ARG A 128 -6.73 -20.39 12.83
CA ARG A 128 -5.82 -19.50 13.56
C ARG A 128 -6.54 -18.25 14.07
N PHE A 129 -7.31 -17.56 13.23
CA PHE A 129 -8.08 -16.38 13.64
C PHE A 129 -9.18 -16.72 14.64
N ALA A 130 -9.83 -17.89 14.52
CA ALA A 130 -10.79 -18.36 15.52
C ALA A 130 -10.12 -18.65 16.89
N PHE A 131 -8.88 -19.10 16.89
CA PHE A 131 -8.06 -19.21 18.11
C PHE A 131 -7.72 -17.81 18.66
N ILE A 132 -7.19 -16.90 17.83
CA ILE A 132 -6.82 -15.53 18.23
C ILE A 132 -8.02 -14.79 18.84
N GLY A 133 -9.21 -14.90 18.24
CA GLY A 133 -10.42 -14.27 18.77
C GLY A 133 -10.81 -14.80 20.16
N ARG A 134 -10.70 -16.12 20.39
CA ARG A 134 -10.92 -16.72 21.72
C ARG A 134 -9.86 -16.28 22.72
N LEU A 135 -8.60 -16.21 22.30
CA LEU A 135 -7.48 -15.74 23.10
C LEU A 135 -7.68 -14.29 23.55
N PHE A 136 -8.03 -13.39 22.64
CA PHE A 136 -8.36 -12.00 22.97
C PHE A 136 -9.53 -11.90 23.94
N GLY A 137 -10.63 -12.58 23.64
CA GLY A 137 -11.81 -12.57 24.51
C GLY A 137 -11.49 -13.07 25.92
N LYS A 138 -10.67 -14.12 26.03
CA LYS A 138 -10.26 -14.67 27.31
C LYS A 138 -9.28 -13.76 28.05
N ALA A 139 -8.29 -13.20 27.36
CA ALA A 139 -7.35 -12.23 27.94
C ALA A 139 -8.10 -11.03 28.55
N LEU A 140 -9.08 -10.49 27.82
CA LEU A 140 -9.93 -9.40 28.30
C LEU A 140 -10.76 -9.79 29.53
N LEU A 141 -11.33 -11.00 29.55
CA LEU A 141 -12.06 -11.52 30.71
C LEU A 141 -11.15 -11.68 31.94
N ASP A 142 -9.90 -12.11 31.72
CA ASP A 142 -8.89 -12.28 32.77
C ASP A 142 -8.30 -10.94 33.25
N GLY A 143 -8.63 -9.82 32.59
CA GLY A 143 -8.10 -8.49 32.92
C GLY A 143 -6.71 -8.20 32.35
N HIS A 144 -6.33 -8.90 31.29
CA HIS A 144 -5.05 -8.73 30.59
C HIS A 144 -5.23 -8.14 29.19
N ILE A 145 -4.26 -7.33 28.78
CA ILE A 145 -4.13 -6.86 27.40
C ILE A 145 -3.20 -7.84 26.69
N LEU A 146 -3.67 -8.48 25.61
CA LEU A 146 -2.83 -9.30 24.76
C LEU A 146 -1.92 -8.38 23.94
N PRO A 147 -0.58 -8.49 24.05
CA PRO A 147 0.34 -7.57 23.37
C PRO A 147 0.59 -8.00 21.91
N LEU A 148 -0.49 -8.29 21.17
CA LEU A 148 -0.42 -8.56 19.74
C LEU A 148 -0.76 -7.27 18.99
N PRO A 149 0.21 -6.64 18.29
CA PRO A 149 0.01 -5.34 17.67
C PRO A 149 -0.84 -5.49 16.40
N LEU A 150 -2.16 -5.56 16.54
CA LEU A 150 -3.08 -5.69 15.40
C LEU A 150 -3.31 -4.34 14.72
N ASN A 151 -3.43 -4.38 13.40
CA ASN A 151 -3.71 -3.20 12.61
C ASN A 151 -5.09 -2.60 12.96
N PRO A 152 -5.20 -1.28 13.20
CA PRO A 152 -6.48 -0.64 13.53
C PRO A 152 -7.56 -0.83 12.46
N ALA A 153 -7.20 -0.85 11.17
CA ALA A 153 -8.16 -1.11 10.09
C ALA A 153 -8.71 -2.53 10.18
N PHE A 154 -7.87 -3.51 10.53
CA PHE A 154 -8.32 -4.88 10.75
C PHE A 154 -9.28 -4.97 11.94
N LEU A 155 -8.98 -4.30 13.06
CA LEU A 155 -9.87 -4.31 14.23
C LEU A 155 -11.24 -3.69 13.92
N ARG A 156 -11.28 -2.56 13.20
CA ARG A 156 -12.54 -1.94 12.76
C ARG A 156 -13.34 -2.88 11.87
N ALA A 157 -12.69 -3.51 10.90
CA ALA A 157 -13.37 -4.45 10.00
C ALA A 157 -13.87 -5.71 10.73
N ALA A 158 -13.02 -6.34 11.54
CA ALA A 158 -13.32 -7.62 12.18
C ALA A 158 -14.26 -7.51 13.38
N ILE A 159 -14.15 -6.44 14.17
CA ILE A 159 -14.92 -6.27 15.42
C ILE A 159 -16.15 -5.39 15.22
N LEU A 160 -16.00 -4.26 14.51
CA LEU A 160 -17.09 -3.30 14.31
C LEU A 160 -17.91 -3.60 13.05
N GLY A 161 -17.43 -4.49 12.17
CA GLY A 161 -18.10 -4.80 10.91
C GLY A 161 -18.01 -3.67 9.89
N GLU A 162 -17.06 -2.75 10.05
CA GLU A 162 -16.85 -1.66 9.09
C GLU A 162 -16.29 -2.20 7.77
N ALA A 163 -16.78 -1.66 6.65
CA ALA A 163 -16.21 -1.98 5.35
C ALA A 163 -14.84 -1.29 5.21
N LEU A 164 -13.82 -2.06 4.80
CA LEU A 164 -12.53 -1.49 4.43
C LEU A 164 -12.67 -0.68 3.14
N THR A 165 -12.07 0.50 3.13
CA THR A 165 -12.06 1.44 2.03
C THR A 165 -10.68 1.49 1.36
N GLU A 166 -10.62 2.12 0.19
CA GLU A 166 -9.34 2.38 -0.51
C GLU A 166 -8.36 3.19 0.36
N ASP A 167 -8.88 4.03 1.25
CA ASP A 167 -8.06 4.85 2.12
C ASP A 167 -7.36 4.04 3.21
N ASP A 168 -7.93 2.90 3.59
CA ASP A 168 -7.35 1.98 4.55
C ASP A 168 -6.15 1.22 3.97
N LEU A 169 -6.03 1.11 2.65
CA LEU A 169 -4.93 0.36 2.02
C LEU A 169 -3.54 0.88 2.40
N SER A 170 -3.36 2.20 2.56
CA SER A 170 -2.07 2.76 3.01
C SER A 170 -1.77 2.46 4.47
N SER A 171 -2.80 2.18 5.27
CA SER A 171 -2.62 1.75 6.65
C SER A 171 -2.22 0.27 6.73
N VAL A 172 -2.61 -0.53 5.74
CA VAL A 172 -2.36 -1.98 5.67
C VAL A 172 -1.06 -2.32 4.97
N PHE A 173 -0.80 -1.66 3.84
CA PHE A 173 0.34 -1.89 2.97
C PHE A 173 1.16 -0.61 2.91
N ASP A 174 2.00 -0.43 3.93
CA ASP A 174 2.95 0.67 3.99
C ASP A 174 4.23 0.33 3.22
N ALA A 175 5.20 1.25 3.20
CA ALA A 175 6.48 1.02 2.52
C ALA A 175 7.25 -0.19 3.07
N ARG A 176 6.98 -0.61 4.32
CA ARG A 176 7.61 -1.75 4.98
C ARG A 176 6.85 -3.05 4.80
N SER A 177 5.73 -3.04 4.09
CA SER A 177 4.96 -4.24 3.79
C SER A 177 5.45 -4.88 2.49
N ALA A 178 5.54 -6.20 2.45
CA ALA A 178 5.81 -6.92 1.20
C ALA A 178 4.72 -6.58 0.17
N GLY A 179 5.13 -5.97 -0.96
CA GLY A 179 4.21 -5.50 -2.00
C GLY A 179 3.56 -4.13 -1.73
N GLY A 180 3.94 -3.42 -0.66
CA GLY A 180 3.45 -2.07 -0.37
C GLY A 180 3.72 -1.06 -1.48
N GLY A 181 4.89 -1.15 -2.12
CA GLY A 181 5.21 -0.35 -3.31
C GLY A 181 4.26 -0.60 -4.49
N VAL A 182 3.86 -1.86 -4.71
CA VAL A 182 2.92 -2.22 -5.78
C VAL A 182 1.52 -1.69 -5.48
N ILE A 183 1.07 -1.78 -4.23
CA ILE A 183 -0.26 -1.29 -3.83
C ILE A 183 -0.31 0.24 -3.85
N SER A 184 0.76 0.91 -3.43
CA SER A 184 0.95 2.35 -3.61
C SER A 184 0.79 2.75 -5.09
N PHE A 185 1.49 2.05 -5.98
CA PHE A 185 1.41 2.27 -7.43
C PHE A 185 -0.02 2.05 -7.99
N VAL A 186 -0.67 0.94 -7.66
CA VAL A 186 -2.04 0.65 -8.08
C VAL A 186 -3.02 1.71 -7.57
N ARG A 187 -2.85 2.19 -6.33
CA ARG A 187 -3.68 3.27 -5.78
C ARG A 187 -3.47 4.58 -6.52
N ALA A 188 -2.23 4.92 -6.88
CA ALA A 188 -1.95 6.09 -7.69
C ALA A 188 -2.68 6.03 -9.04
N ILE A 189 -2.69 4.86 -9.69
CA ILE A 189 -3.45 4.62 -10.93
C ILE A 189 -4.96 4.81 -10.70
N VAL A 190 -5.53 4.19 -9.66
CA VAL A 190 -6.97 4.28 -9.37
C VAL A 190 -7.38 5.73 -9.07
N LYS A 191 -6.58 6.47 -8.29
CA LYS A 191 -6.82 7.89 -8.01
C LYS A 191 -6.76 8.72 -9.29
N ASP A 192 -5.79 8.49 -10.17
CA ASP A 192 -5.72 9.21 -11.45
C ASP A 192 -6.92 8.89 -12.35
N ALA A 193 -7.33 7.62 -12.43
CA ALA A 193 -8.51 7.21 -13.18
C ALA A 193 -9.81 7.85 -12.64
N ARG A 194 -9.97 7.94 -11.31
CA ARG A 194 -11.11 8.64 -10.68
C ARG A 194 -11.07 10.14 -10.99
N ARG A 195 -9.91 10.78 -10.83
CA ARG A 195 -9.71 12.19 -11.17
C ARG A 195 -10.07 12.46 -12.63
N GLN A 196 -9.68 11.59 -13.54
CA GLN A 196 -10.05 11.69 -14.95
C GLN A 196 -11.57 11.58 -15.15
N ARG A 197 -12.26 10.61 -14.54
CA ARG A 197 -13.73 10.51 -14.61
C ARG A 197 -14.43 11.75 -14.08
N GLU A 198 -13.91 12.33 -13.00
CA GLU A 198 -14.46 13.56 -12.42
C GLU A 198 -14.20 14.77 -13.32
N CYS A 199 -13.00 14.90 -13.90
CA CYS A 199 -12.71 15.89 -14.93
C CYS A 199 -13.61 15.73 -16.16
N LEU A 200 -13.91 14.50 -16.59
CA LEU A 200 -14.86 14.24 -17.69
C LEU A 200 -16.29 14.66 -17.31
N ARG A 201 -16.73 14.37 -16.08
CA ARG A 201 -18.04 14.81 -15.56
C ARG A 201 -18.14 16.34 -15.50
N VAL A 202 -17.10 17.01 -15.00
CA VAL A 202 -17.01 18.48 -14.95
C VAL A 202 -16.98 19.04 -16.37
N ARG A 203 -16.21 18.44 -17.28
CA ARG A 203 -16.16 18.80 -18.71
C ARG A 203 -17.55 18.69 -19.35
N ASP A 204 -18.28 17.61 -19.13
CA ASP A 204 -19.61 17.41 -19.69
C ASP A 204 -20.64 18.39 -19.09
N ALA A 205 -20.51 18.72 -17.79
CA ALA A 205 -21.30 19.77 -17.15
C ALA A 205 -20.99 21.18 -17.68
N VAL A 206 -19.72 21.49 -17.99
CA VAL A 206 -19.28 22.74 -18.63
C VAL A 206 -19.75 22.82 -20.08
N ARG A 207 -19.74 21.68 -20.80
CA ARG A 207 -20.27 21.55 -22.17
C ARG A 207 -21.78 21.80 -22.20
N ALA A 208 -22.53 21.27 -21.23
CA ALA A 208 -23.96 21.53 -21.07
C ALA A 208 -24.27 23.02 -20.77
N ARG A 209 -23.29 23.77 -20.26
CA ARG A 209 -23.36 25.23 -20.02
C ARG A 209 -22.80 26.08 -21.17
N GLY A 210 -22.44 25.48 -22.31
CA GLY A 210 -22.02 26.19 -23.52
C GLY A 210 -20.51 26.48 -23.64
N GLY A 211 -19.65 25.92 -22.79
CA GLY A 211 -18.19 26.03 -22.93
C GLY A 211 -17.61 25.00 -23.91
N ALA A 212 -16.82 25.44 -24.90
CA ALA A 212 -16.20 24.57 -25.91
C ALA A 212 -14.75 24.18 -25.56
N PHE A 213 -14.40 22.90 -25.73
CA PHE A 213 -13.03 22.35 -25.69
C PHE A 213 -12.88 21.22 -26.74
N PRO A 214 -11.69 20.94 -27.29
CA PRO A 214 -11.54 20.10 -28.48
C PRO A 214 -11.62 18.59 -28.18
N PRO A 215 -11.95 17.76 -29.20
CA PRO A 215 -12.24 16.34 -29.02
C PRO A 215 -10.98 15.47 -29.08
N GLY A 216 -10.89 14.46 -28.21
CA GLY A 216 -9.86 13.42 -28.26
C GLY A 216 -10.30 12.17 -27.49
N GLY A 217 -10.35 11.03 -28.18
CA GLY A 217 -10.81 9.73 -27.67
C GLY A 217 -9.78 8.99 -26.82
N ASN A 218 -10.24 7.99 -26.05
CA ASN A 218 -9.40 7.11 -25.24
C ASN A 218 -8.55 6.18 -26.12
N PRO A 219 -7.22 6.07 -25.90
CA PRO A 219 -6.41 5.04 -26.50
C PRO A 219 -6.34 3.78 -25.62
N SER A 220 -6.43 2.61 -26.25
CA SER A 220 -6.00 1.32 -25.71
C SER A 220 -4.47 1.29 -25.57
N LEU A 221 -3.97 0.60 -24.53
CA LEU A 221 -2.54 0.40 -24.29
C LEU A 221 -1.99 -0.69 -25.20
N ASP A 222 -1.23 -0.32 -26.22
CA ASP A 222 -0.27 -1.21 -26.89
C ASP A 222 1.14 -0.75 -26.54
N LEU A 223 1.95 -1.68 -26.02
CA LEU A 223 3.25 -1.43 -25.39
C LEU A 223 4.36 -2.18 -26.14
N ASP A 224 4.50 -1.95 -27.44
CA ASP A 224 5.66 -2.40 -28.20
C ASP A 224 6.83 -1.44 -27.95
N LEU A 225 7.72 -1.83 -27.03
CA LEU A 225 8.99 -1.17 -26.77
C LEU A 225 10.11 -2.14 -27.14
N ASP A 226 10.72 -1.94 -28.32
CA ASP A 226 11.96 -2.61 -28.69
C ASP A 226 13.12 -2.00 -27.89
N LEU A 227 13.54 -2.69 -26.83
CA LEU A 227 14.61 -2.24 -25.94
C LEU A 227 15.96 -2.78 -26.45
N GLU A 228 16.77 -1.90 -27.03
CA GLU A 228 18.19 -2.16 -27.27
C GLU A 228 19.01 -1.91 -25.99
N PRO A 229 20.07 -2.70 -25.70
CA PRO A 229 20.90 -2.52 -24.52
C PRO A 229 21.67 -1.19 -24.57
N ALA A 230 21.55 -0.39 -23.50
CA ALA A 230 22.21 0.91 -23.38
C ALA A 230 23.71 0.77 -23.09
N THR A 231 24.54 0.72 -24.15
CA THR A 231 26.01 0.79 -24.05
C THR A 231 26.52 2.24 -24.04
N GLU A 232 27.76 2.46 -23.62
CA GLU A 232 28.43 3.78 -23.65
C GLU A 232 28.44 4.39 -25.05
N GLU A 233 28.69 3.57 -26.09
CA GLU A 233 28.60 3.97 -27.49
C GLU A 233 27.18 4.39 -27.90
N THR A 234 26.15 3.71 -27.37
CA THR A 234 24.74 4.05 -27.64
C THR A 234 24.36 5.38 -26.98
N LEU A 235 24.84 5.60 -25.76
CA LEU A 235 24.67 6.85 -25.01
C LEU A 235 25.38 8.03 -25.70
N GLU A 236 26.63 7.86 -26.13
CA GLU A 236 27.36 8.90 -26.88
C GLU A 236 26.71 9.21 -28.23
N ARG A 237 26.27 8.17 -28.95
CA ARG A 237 25.56 8.31 -30.24
C ARG A 237 24.26 9.12 -30.07
N CYS A 238 23.48 8.82 -29.03
CA CYS A 238 22.24 9.53 -28.72
C CYS A 238 22.50 10.98 -28.25
N MET A 239 23.53 11.21 -27.44
CA MET A 239 23.86 12.55 -26.93
C MET A 239 24.44 13.49 -28.00
N ARG A 240 25.09 12.96 -29.05
CA ARG A 240 25.58 13.76 -30.20
C ARG A 240 24.49 14.10 -31.22
N GLY A 241 23.24 13.65 -31.00
CA GLY A 241 22.07 14.05 -31.79
C GLY A 241 21.96 13.41 -33.17
N GLY A 242 22.62 12.27 -33.43
CA GLY A 242 22.64 11.67 -34.76
C GLY A 242 22.44 10.15 -34.75
N ALA A 243 21.35 9.69 -35.35
CA ALA A 243 21.44 8.50 -36.18
C ALA A 243 22.09 8.95 -37.49
N CYS A 244 23.41 8.73 -37.63
CA CYS A 244 24.03 8.82 -38.95
C CYS A 244 23.50 7.61 -39.75
N ALA A 245 22.56 7.84 -40.67
CA ALA A 245 22.38 6.91 -41.77
C ALA A 245 23.71 6.85 -42.56
N GLU A 246 24.05 5.68 -43.10
CA GLU A 246 25.30 5.45 -43.85
C GLU A 246 25.50 6.41 -45.04
N ASP A 247 24.45 7.15 -45.42
CA ASP A 247 24.39 8.07 -46.55
C ASP A 247 24.72 9.54 -46.21
N GLY A 248 25.30 9.83 -45.03
CA GLY A 248 25.82 11.15 -44.69
C GLY A 248 24.77 12.25 -44.46
N THR A 249 23.49 11.90 -44.35
CA THR A 249 22.42 12.83 -43.96
C THR A 249 22.23 12.78 -42.43
N SER A 250 22.63 13.84 -41.74
CA SER A 250 22.41 14.00 -40.29
C SER A 250 20.91 14.05 -40.02
N THR A 251 20.36 12.94 -39.52
CA THR A 251 18.95 12.85 -39.14
C THR A 251 18.90 12.97 -37.62
N THR A 252 18.59 14.17 -37.13
CA THR A 252 18.34 14.39 -35.71
C THR A 252 17.16 13.53 -35.28
N VAL A 253 17.38 12.56 -34.40
CA VAL A 253 16.30 11.73 -33.85
C VAL A 253 15.42 12.64 -33.01
N ALA A 254 14.16 12.80 -33.43
CA ALA A 254 13.22 13.67 -32.75
C ALA A 254 12.88 13.11 -31.37
N VAL A 255 13.11 13.90 -30.31
CA VAL A 255 12.76 13.50 -28.95
C VAL A 255 11.24 13.45 -28.80
N ASP A 256 10.72 12.31 -28.39
CA ASP A 256 9.28 12.03 -28.24
C ASP A 256 8.75 12.27 -26.82
N LEU A 257 9.58 12.04 -25.81
CA LEU A 257 9.28 12.22 -24.38
C LEU A 257 10.49 12.87 -23.69
N LEU A 258 10.25 13.97 -22.99
CA LEU A 258 11.23 14.58 -22.09
C LEU A 258 10.77 14.39 -20.65
N VAL A 259 11.59 13.71 -19.84
CA VAL A 259 11.37 13.58 -18.40
C VAL A 259 12.22 14.61 -17.68
N ARG A 260 11.59 15.45 -16.87
CA ARG A 260 12.23 16.46 -16.05
C ARG A 260 11.98 16.17 -14.58
N THR A 261 13.03 15.78 -13.88
CA THR A 261 13.05 15.63 -12.42
C THR A 261 13.13 17.01 -11.75
N SER A 262 13.02 17.07 -10.42
CA SER A 262 13.01 18.26 -9.55
C SER A 262 11.71 19.06 -9.41
N GLY A 263 10.62 18.65 -10.06
CA GLY A 263 9.33 19.35 -9.99
C GLY A 263 9.29 20.71 -10.70
N GLU A 264 10.43 21.21 -11.17
CA GLU A 264 10.56 22.47 -11.89
C GLU A 264 9.94 22.41 -13.29
N THR A 265 8.99 23.30 -13.57
CA THR A 265 8.30 23.38 -14.88
C THR A 265 9.03 24.25 -15.90
N ARG A 266 10.15 24.89 -15.51
CA ARG A 266 10.94 25.74 -16.39
C ARG A 266 11.80 24.89 -17.33
N LEU A 267 11.66 25.10 -18.63
CA LEU A 267 12.56 24.53 -19.64
C LEU A 267 13.86 25.35 -19.64
N SER A 268 14.98 24.69 -19.34
CA SER A 268 16.32 25.30 -19.46
C SER A 268 16.75 25.37 -20.93
N ASP A 269 17.35 26.49 -21.34
CA ASP A 269 17.76 26.76 -22.73
C ASP A 269 18.76 25.74 -23.33
N PHE A 270 19.33 24.87 -22.51
CA PHE A 270 20.40 23.95 -22.88
C PHE A 270 19.96 22.78 -23.81
N THR A 271 18.67 22.44 -23.89
CA THR A 271 18.20 21.24 -24.63
C THR A 271 16.97 21.49 -25.52
N LEU A 272 16.48 22.73 -25.60
CA LEU A 272 15.28 23.07 -26.37
C LEU A 272 15.42 22.82 -27.87
N TRP A 273 16.64 22.86 -28.41
CA TRP A 273 16.91 22.71 -29.84
C TRP A 273 16.73 21.29 -30.37
N GLY A 274 16.79 20.26 -29.51
CA GLY A 274 16.59 18.85 -29.88
C GLY A 274 15.17 18.31 -29.61
N ILE A 275 14.31 19.11 -28.97
CA ILE A 275 12.96 18.71 -28.60
C ILE A 275 12.02 18.97 -29.77
N SER A 276 11.28 17.95 -30.20
CA SER A 276 10.22 18.13 -31.19
C SER A 276 9.14 19.07 -30.64
N LYS A 277 8.55 19.91 -31.49
CA LYS A 277 7.41 20.79 -31.14
C LYS A 277 6.22 20.01 -30.53
N HIS A 278 6.19 18.70 -30.73
CA HIS A 278 5.18 17.78 -30.23
C HIS A 278 5.76 16.67 -29.32
N ALA A 279 6.89 16.93 -28.67
CA ALA A 279 7.38 16.07 -27.60
C ALA A 279 6.45 16.15 -26.39
N VAL A 280 6.25 15.02 -25.71
CA VAL A 280 5.51 14.97 -24.45
C VAL A 280 6.46 15.38 -23.32
N LEU A 281 6.03 16.32 -22.48
CA LEU A 281 6.80 16.76 -21.32
C LEU A 281 6.24 16.09 -20.06
N CYS A 282 7.09 15.37 -19.33
CA CYS A 282 6.75 14.77 -18.05
C CYS A 282 7.59 15.41 -16.96
N PHE A 283 6.95 16.17 -16.07
CA PHE A 283 7.59 16.75 -14.89
C PHE A 283 7.37 15.83 -13.70
N ALA A 284 8.45 15.25 -13.18
CA ALA A 284 8.45 14.40 -12.00
C ALA A 284 8.96 15.20 -10.81
N ASP A 285 8.18 15.22 -9.73
CA ASP A 285 8.52 15.88 -8.46
C ASP A 285 9.41 14.97 -7.60
N VAL A 286 10.54 14.56 -8.18
CA VAL A 286 11.56 13.71 -7.57
C VAL A 286 12.93 14.22 -7.99
N LEU A 287 13.90 14.25 -7.10
CA LEU A 287 15.27 14.63 -7.45
C LEU A 287 16.02 13.45 -8.06
N TRP A 288 17.04 13.73 -8.86
CA TRP A 288 18.05 12.70 -9.17
C TRP A 288 19.03 12.63 -8.00
N PRO A 289 19.45 11.44 -7.52
CA PRO A 289 19.28 10.10 -8.08
C PRO A 289 18.04 9.31 -7.61
N ASP A 290 17.14 9.93 -6.84
CA ASP A 290 15.96 9.25 -6.24
C ASP A 290 14.87 8.85 -7.26
N PHE A 291 15.09 9.13 -8.55
CA PHE A 291 14.21 8.74 -9.64
C PHE A 291 14.15 7.22 -9.77
N SER A 292 12.99 6.65 -9.48
CA SER A 292 12.78 5.22 -9.42
C SER A 292 12.16 4.66 -10.71
N PHE A 293 12.12 3.33 -10.81
CA PHE A 293 11.41 2.64 -11.88
C PHE A 293 9.92 3.04 -11.95
N ALA A 294 9.29 3.35 -10.81
CA ALA A 294 7.90 3.79 -10.76
C ALA A 294 7.72 5.15 -11.47
N ASP A 295 8.67 6.06 -11.31
CA ASP A 295 8.68 7.37 -11.97
C ASP A 295 8.87 7.23 -13.48
N MET A 296 9.70 6.26 -13.90
CA MET A 296 9.87 5.89 -15.30
C MET A 296 8.56 5.35 -15.90
N CYS A 297 7.86 4.44 -15.22
CA CYS A 297 6.57 3.94 -15.67
C CYS A 297 5.53 5.06 -15.80
N HIS A 298 5.51 6.01 -14.85
CA HIS A 298 4.64 7.17 -14.92
C HIS A 298 4.93 8.05 -16.14
N ALA A 299 6.22 8.26 -16.46
CA ALA A 299 6.63 9.01 -17.64
C ALA A 299 6.20 8.32 -18.95
N VAL A 300 6.39 7.00 -19.05
CA VAL A 300 5.97 6.18 -20.20
C VAL A 300 4.45 6.22 -20.37
N TRP A 301 3.69 6.11 -19.29
CA TRP A 301 2.23 6.22 -19.33
C TRP A 301 1.77 7.61 -19.80
N THR A 302 2.39 8.67 -19.29
CA THR A 302 2.12 10.05 -19.70
C THR A 302 2.35 10.25 -21.19
N TYR A 303 3.42 9.65 -21.71
CA TYR A 303 3.67 9.57 -23.14
C TYR A 303 2.55 8.84 -23.88
N GLN A 304 2.19 7.63 -23.46
CA GLN A 304 1.17 6.81 -24.13
C GLN A 304 -0.20 7.47 -24.21
N LYS A 305 -0.66 8.10 -23.11
CA LYS A 305 -1.92 8.86 -23.09
C LYS A 305 -1.90 10.02 -24.08
N SER A 306 -0.74 10.64 -24.25
CA SER A 306 -0.55 11.80 -25.13
C SER A 306 -0.09 11.42 -26.53
N ALA A 307 0.23 10.14 -26.76
CA ALA A 307 0.90 9.66 -27.95
C ALA A 307 0.07 9.87 -29.22
N ALA A 308 -1.24 9.66 -29.16
CA ALA A 308 -2.13 9.89 -30.30
C ALA A 308 -2.08 11.36 -30.76
N HIS A 309 -2.19 12.29 -29.80
CA HIS A 309 -2.12 13.73 -30.08
C HIS A 309 -0.73 14.16 -30.56
N ALA A 310 0.32 13.62 -29.93
CA ALA A 310 1.70 13.90 -30.28
C ALA A 310 2.04 13.38 -31.69
N ARG A 311 1.62 12.15 -32.03
CA ARG A 311 1.78 11.55 -33.37
C ARG A 311 1.04 12.33 -34.45
N GLU A 312 -0.20 12.74 -34.18
CA GLU A 312 -0.98 13.56 -35.11
C GLU A 312 -0.33 14.92 -35.36
N GLY A 313 0.16 15.57 -34.29
CA GLY A 313 0.92 16.82 -34.39
C GLY A 313 2.18 16.68 -35.23
N ARG A 314 2.96 15.60 -35.01
CA ARG A 314 4.15 15.29 -35.79
C ARG A 314 3.83 15.05 -37.27
N ALA A 315 2.83 14.23 -37.57
CA ALA A 315 2.42 13.96 -38.95
C ALA A 315 2.03 15.24 -39.72
N ARG A 316 1.29 16.16 -39.07
CA ARG A 316 0.93 17.47 -39.65
C ARG A 316 2.14 18.36 -39.89
N MET A 317 3.10 18.35 -38.98
CA MET A 317 4.34 19.12 -39.12
C MET A 317 5.22 18.58 -40.25
N GLU A 318 5.37 17.27 -40.35
CA GLU A 318 6.10 16.62 -41.43
C GLU A 318 5.46 16.90 -42.80
N ALA A 319 4.13 16.85 -42.89
CA ALA A 319 3.40 17.18 -44.13
C ALA A 319 3.69 18.63 -44.57
N ARG A 320 3.59 19.60 -43.65
CA ARG A 320 3.92 21.01 -43.93
C ARG A 320 5.39 21.21 -44.31
N ALA A 321 6.31 20.48 -43.69
CA ALA A 321 7.72 20.54 -44.04
C ALA A 321 7.98 20.00 -45.46
N ARG A 322 7.30 18.92 -45.86
CA ARG A 322 7.37 18.37 -47.23
C ARG A 322 6.81 19.34 -48.26
N GLU A 323 5.65 19.94 -47.99
CA GLU A 323 5.05 20.97 -48.86
C GLU A 323 5.98 22.18 -49.05
N ARG A 324 6.59 22.66 -47.95
CA ARG A 324 7.55 23.78 -48.00
C ARG A 324 8.79 23.44 -48.81
N ARG A 325 9.36 22.24 -48.63
CA ARG A 325 10.51 21.77 -49.44
C ARG A 325 10.15 21.64 -50.91
N ALA A 326 8.99 21.06 -51.22
CA ALA A 326 8.51 20.94 -52.60
C ALA A 326 8.29 22.31 -53.27
N ALA A 327 7.77 23.30 -52.51
CA ALA A 327 7.62 24.67 -52.99
C ALA A 327 8.98 25.38 -53.19
N GLU A 328 9.94 25.17 -52.30
CA GLU A 328 11.31 25.68 -52.44
C GLU A 328 12.04 25.05 -53.63
N ASP A 329 11.87 23.75 -53.86
CA ASP A 329 12.46 23.05 -55.01
C ASP A 329 11.80 23.45 -56.32
N ALA A 330 10.47 23.70 -56.32
CA ALA A 330 9.76 24.24 -57.48
C ALA A 330 10.17 25.69 -57.79
N ALA A 331 10.51 26.49 -56.77
CA ALA A 331 11.02 27.86 -56.95
C ALA A 331 12.50 27.89 -57.40
N ARG A 332 13.23 26.79 -57.26
CA ARG A 332 14.63 26.64 -57.72
C ARG A 332 14.75 26.08 -59.15
N ARG A 333 13.65 25.58 -59.73
CA ARG A 333 13.56 25.09 -61.12
C ARG A 333 13.04 26.19 -62.04
#